data_AF-A0A914ZQC9-F1
#
_entry.id   AF-A0A914ZQC9-F1
#
_cell.length_a   1.000
_cell.length_b   1.000
_cell.length_c   1.000
_cell.angle_alpha   90.00
_cell.angle_beta   90.00
_cell.angle_gamma   90.00
#
_symmetry.space_group_name_H-M   'P 1'
#
loop_
_entity.id
_entity.type
_entity.pdbx_description
1 polymer ?
#
loop_
_entity_poly.entity_id
_entity_poly.type
_entity_poly.pdbx_seq_one_letter_code
_entity_poly.pdbx_strand_id
1 'polypeptide(L)'
;QETALTNHRNERGLNWFITGLFVVGDLAGGGLVALPTALIQTDFYPGLVISVIMTFSVTYTAYVLGLGWVILQRHWPQYRHHCRKPYAEMGRRAMGPLVKKIVAVVIDITQFGVAVVYLLLSSKNIRDFLQAFFDIDFSYCIIVLIVALLLLPITFLKSPQDFWFVLHFTNRWR
;
A
#
# COMPACT_ATOMS: atom_id res chain seq x y z
N GLN A 1 -34.95 7.00 14.85
CA GLN A 1 -35.06 5.75 14.10
C GLN A 1 -33.66 5.29 13.76
N GLU A 2 -33.08 4.50 14.66
CA GLU A 2 -31.73 3.97 14.59
C GLU A 2 -31.74 2.82 13.58
N THR A 3 -31.39 3.10 12.33
CA THR A 3 -31.35 2.10 11.27
C THR A 3 -30.18 1.17 11.54
N ALA A 4 -30.51 -0.03 12.03
CA ALA A 4 -29.60 -1.14 12.25
C ALA A 4 -28.54 -1.21 11.13
N LEU A 5 -27.28 -1.04 11.54
CA LEU A 5 -26.12 -1.02 10.66
C LEU A 5 -25.82 -2.45 10.20
N THR A 6 -26.65 -3.02 9.32
CA THR A 6 -26.34 -4.29 8.66
C THR A 6 -25.22 -4.04 7.66
N ASN A 7 -23.98 -4.15 8.13
CA ASN A 7 -22.81 -4.15 7.29
C ASN A 7 -22.88 -5.43 6.43
N HIS A 8 -23.15 -5.28 5.13
CA HIS A 8 -23.19 -6.40 4.22
C HIS A 8 -21.77 -7.00 4.12
N ARG A 9 -21.56 -8.14 4.78
CA ARG A 9 -20.37 -8.96 4.59
C ARG A 9 -20.44 -9.56 3.19
N ASN A 10 -19.52 -9.14 2.34
CA ASN A 10 -19.26 -9.84 1.09
C ASN A 10 -18.65 -11.20 1.43
N GLU A 11 -19.34 -12.29 1.13
CA GLU A 11 -18.85 -13.67 1.38
C GLU A 11 -17.58 -14.00 0.58
N ARG A 12 -17.29 -13.22 -0.46
CA ARG A 12 -16.10 -13.33 -1.32
C ARG A 12 -15.05 -12.22 -1.09
N GLY A 13 -15.06 -11.57 0.08
CA GLY A 13 -14.08 -10.55 0.47
C GLY A 13 -12.95 -11.11 1.35
N LEU A 14 -11.80 -10.43 1.37
CA LEU A 14 -10.70 -10.75 2.28
C LEU A 14 -11.11 -10.43 3.74
N ASN A 15 -10.81 -11.32 4.68
CA ASN A 15 -11.12 -11.10 6.11
C ASN A 15 -10.49 -9.79 6.61
N TRP A 16 -11.22 -9.02 7.43
CA TRP A 16 -10.75 -7.74 7.96
C TRP A 16 -9.38 -7.83 8.64
N PHE A 17 -9.11 -8.94 9.34
CA PHE A 17 -7.82 -9.20 9.96
C PHE A 17 -6.67 -9.28 8.95
N ILE A 18 -6.85 -10.05 7.87
CA ILE A 18 -5.82 -10.20 6.83
C ILE A 18 -5.59 -8.87 6.10
N THR A 19 -6.67 -8.14 5.80
CA THR A 19 -6.60 -6.80 5.22
C THR A 19 -5.83 -5.83 6.12
N GLY A 20 -6.09 -5.87 7.44
CA GLY A 20 -5.37 -5.06 8.41
C GLY A 20 -3.87 -5.37 8.44
N LEU A 21 -3.51 -6.65 8.47
CA LEU A 21 -2.11 -7.07 8.41
C LEU A 21 -1.40 -6.60 7.13
N PHE A 22 -2.06 -6.66 5.98
CA PHE A 22 -1.48 -6.20 4.73
C PHE A 22 -1.21 -4.69 4.74
N VAL A 23 -2.15 -3.90 5.26
CA VAL A 23 -1.99 -2.44 5.40
C VAL A 23 -0.84 -2.11 6.37
N VAL A 24 -0.79 -2.78 7.52
CA VAL A 24 0.31 -2.59 8.49
C VAL A 24 1.65 -3.00 7.88
N GLY A 25 1.70 -4.09 7.10
CA GLY A 25 2.91 -4.54 6.42
C GLY A 25 3.45 -3.54 5.40
N ASP A 26 2.59 -2.94 4.58
CA ASP A 26 2.99 -1.90 3.63
C ASP A 26 3.50 -0.63 4.34
N LEU A 27 2.79 -0.19 5.39
CA LEU A 27 3.21 0.96 6.20
C LEU A 27 4.52 0.72 6.97
N ALA A 28 4.71 -0.49 7.49
CA ALA A 28 5.91 -0.89 8.24
C ALA A 28 7.16 -1.01 7.35
N GLY A 29 6.99 -1.20 6.03
CA GLY A 29 8.09 -1.19 5.07
C GLY A 29 8.60 0.23 4.82
N GLY A 30 8.00 0.92 3.85
CA GLY A 30 8.53 2.18 3.33
C GLY A 30 8.40 3.34 4.32
N GLY A 31 7.29 3.36 5.07
CA GLY A 31 7.02 4.42 6.04
C GLY A 31 7.98 4.40 7.23
N LEU A 32 8.29 3.21 7.75
CA LEU A 32 9.10 3.06 8.96
C LEU A 32 10.59 3.35 8.72
N VAL A 33 11.10 3.10 7.51
CA VAL A 33 12.48 3.42 7.14
C VAL A 33 12.66 4.92 6.86
N ALA A 34 11.64 5.59 6.31
CA ALA A 34 11.71 7.03 6.02
C ALA A 34 11.49 7.91 7.26
N LEU A 35 10.66 7.46 8.21
CA LEU A 35 10.32 8.21 9.42
C LEU A 35 11.53 8.68 10.25
N PRO A 36 12.50 7.83 10.63
CA PRO A 36 13.63 8.27 11.46
C PRO A 36 14.52 9.29 10.74
N THR A 37 14.73 9.13 9.43
CA THR A 37 15.48 10.12 8.64
C THR A 37 14.79 11.48 8.63
N ALA A 38 13.45 11.51 8.51
CA ALA A 38 12.68 12.76 8.58
C ALA A 38 12.71 13.40 9.98
N LEU A 39 12.69 12.59 11.05
CA LEU A 39 12.78 13.06 12.44
C LEU A 39 14.15 13.69 12.74
N ILE A 40 15.25 13.08 12.30
CA ILE A 40 16.60 13.61 12.50
C ILE A 40 16.78 14.96 11.79
N GLN A 41 16.12 15.15 10.64
CA GLN A 41 16.18 16.42 9.88
C GLN A 41 15.36 17.56 10.50
N THR A 42 14.36 17.24 11.31
CA THR A 42 13.37 18.21 11.83
C THR A 42 13.56 18.48 13.33
N ASP A 43 14.66 18.00 13.91
CA ASP A 43 14.88 17.86 15.35
C ASP A 43 13.84 16.96 16.04
N PHE A 44 14.20 16.39 17.20
CA PHE A 44 13.38 15.38 17.87
C PHE A 44 12.00 15.91 18.31
N TYR A 45 11.98 17.10 18.93
CA TYR A 45 10.75 17.66 19.49
C TYR A 45 9.76 18.15 18.41
N PRO A 46 10.17 18.94 17.40
CA PRO A 46 9.25 19.36 16.33
C PRO A 46 8.83 18.18 15.44
N GLY A 47 9.75 17.26 15.12
CA GLY A 47 9.46 16.07 14.33
C GLY A 47 8.41 15.16 14.95
N LEU A 48 8.45 14.97 16.28
CA LEU A 48 7.45 14.17 17.00
C LEU A 48 6.06 14.83 16.93
N VAL A 49 5.97 16.14 17.14
CA VAL A 49 4.69 16.87 17.08
C VAL A 49 4.06 16.77 15.69
N ILE A 50 4.85 16.98 14.63
CA ILE A 50 4.36 16.88 13.23
C ILE A 50 3.90 15.46 12.91
N SER A 51 4.64 14.44 13.37
CA SER A 51 4.29 13.03 13.15
C SER A 51 2.93 12.67 13.74
N VAL A 52 2.64 13.17 14.94
CA VAL A 52 1.34 12.96 15.62
C VAL A 52 0.21 13.64 14.84
N ILE A 53 0.40 14.89 14.43
CA ILE A 53 -0.60 15.65 13.66
C ILE A 53 -0.89 14.96 12.32
N MET A 54 0.15 14.52 11.60
CA MET A 54 0.01 13.80 10.33
C MET A 54 -0.72 12.47 10.52
N THR A 55 -0.43 11.74 11.59
CA THR A 55 -1.11 10.48 11.91
C THR A 55 -2.61 10.68 12.10
N PHE A 56 -3.02 11.70 12.87
CA PHE A 56 -4.44 12.03 13.04
C PHE A 56 -5.10 12.43 11.72
N SER A 57 -4.39 13.22 10.91
CA SER A 57 -4.91 13.71 9.62
C SER A 57 -5.14 12.55 8.64
N VAL A 58 -4.16 11.65 8.50
CA VAL A 58 -4.27 10.45 7.64
C VAL A 58 -5.34 9.51 8.15
N THR A 59 -5.44 9.30 9.47
CA THR A 59 -6.47 8.44 10.07
C THR A 59 -7.87 9.00 9.79
N TYR A 60 -8.06 10.31 9.93
CA TYR A 60 -9.33 10.97 9.61
C TYR A 60 -9.69 10.81 8.12
N THR A 61 -8.75 11.04 7.22
CA THR A 61 -8.96 10.86 5.78
C THR A 61 -9.32 9.41 5.43
N ALA A 62 -8.62 8.43 6.02
CA ALA A 62 -8.89 7.00 5.82
C ALA A 62 -10.30 6.62 6.30
N TYR A 63 -10.72 7.15 7.45
CA TYR A 63 -12.06 6.93 7.99
C TYR A 63 -13.16 7.47 7.06
N VAL A 64 -13.03 8.72 6.59
CA VAL A 64 -14.00 9.33 5.68
C VAL A 64 -14.08 8.59 4.34
N LEU A 65 -12.95 8.16 3.78
CA LEU A 65 -12.90 7.34 2.56
C LEU A 65 -13.60 5.99 2.76
N GLY A 66 -13.37 5.33 3.90
CA GLY A 66 -14.03 4.09 4.27
C GLY A 66 -15.54 4.24 4.37
N LEU A 67 -16.02 5.30 5.03
CA LEU A 67 -17.45 5.62 5.11
C LEU A 67 -18.05 5.89 3.72
N GLY A 68 -17.37 6.67 2.88
CA GLY A 68 -17.80 6.95 1.52
C GLY A 68 -17.98 5.68 0.69
N TRP A 69 -17.07 4.72 0.84
CA TRP A 69 -17.16 3.41 0.18
C TRP A 69 -18.36 2.57 0.67
N VAL A 70 -18.62 2.57 1.98
CA VAL A 70 -19.77 1.87 2.57
C VAL A 70 -21.09 2.48 2.07
N ILE A 71 -21.20 3.81 2.04
CA ILE A 71 -22.39 4.52 1.54
C ILE A 71 -22.61 4.20 0.05
N LEU A 72 -21.54 4.20 -0.76
CA LEU A 72 -21.62 3.87 -2.19
C LEU A 72 -22.18 2.46 -2.43
N GLN A 73 -21.69 1.46 -1.68
CA GLN A 73 -22.15 0.07 -1.79
C GLN A 73 -23.59 -0.15 -1.33
N ARG A 74 -24.09 0.71 -0.42
CA ARG A 74 -25.51 0.70 -0.02
C ARG A 74 -26.40 1.20 -1.15
N HIS A 75 -26.03 2.31 -1.78
CA HIS A 75 -26.84 2.95 -2.83
C HIS A 75 -26.79 2.17 -4.16
N TRP A 76 -25.65 1.57 -4.51
CA TRP A 76 -25.49 0.84 -5.78
C TRP A 76 -24.98 -0.59 -5.55
N PRO A 77 -25.88 -1.60 -5.53
CA PRO A 77 -25.50 -2.99 -5.25
C PRO A 77 -24.60 -3.62 -6.32
N GLN A 78 -24.56 -3.06 -7.54
CA GLN A 78 -23.67 -3.48 -8.63
C GLN A 78 -22.18 -3.48 -8.25
N TYR A 79 -21.75 -2.61 -7.33
CA TYR A 79 -20.35 -2.53 -6.90
C TYR A 79 -19.99 -3.56 -5.83
N ARG A 80 -20.95 -4.34 -5.32
CA ARG A 80 -20.71 -5.37 -4.31
C ARG A 80 -19.98 -6.58 -4.89
N HIS A 81 -20.24 -6.99 -6.13
CA HIS A 81 -19.66 -8.23 -6.65
C HIS A 81 -18.26 -8.09 -7.26
N HIS A 82 -17.98 -7.00 -7.98
CA HIS A 82 -16.67 -6.82 -8.61
C HIS A 82 -16.37 -5.34 -8.85
N CYS A 83 -15.39 -4.79 -8.14
CA CYS A 83 -14.85 -3.47 -8.44
C CYS A 83 -13.32 -3.50 -8.33
N ARG A 84 -12.63 -3.37 -9.47
CA ARG A 84 -11.17 -3.38 -9.54
C ARG A 84 -10.50 -2.05 -9.17
N LYS A 85 -11.22 -0.92 -9.29
CA LYS A 85 -10.74 0.44 -8.98
C LYS A 85 -11.76 1.23 -8.14
N PRO A 86 -11.85 0.99 -6.81
CA PRO A 86 -12.90 1.54 -5.96
C PRO A 86 -12.86 3.07 -5.87
N TYR A 87 -11.67 3.66 -5.69
CA TYR A 87 -11.50 5.11 -5.57
C TYR A 87 -11.93 5.88 -6.82
N ALA A 88 -11.58 5.38 -8.00
CA ALA A 88 -11.95 6.02 -9.26
C ALA A 88 -13.48 5.96 -9.50
N GLU A 89 -14.16 4.88 -9.09
CA GLU A 89 -15.62 4.77 -9.17
C GLU A 89 -16.33 5.62 -8.11
N MET A 90 -15.79 5.75 -6.90
CA MET A 90 -16.28 6.71 -5.91
C MET A 90 -16.25 8.14 -6.45
N GLY A 91 -15.10 8.57 -7.01
CA GLY A 91 -14.97 9.87 -7.65
C GLY A 91 -15.92 10.05 -8.83
N ARG A 92 -16.12 9.00 -9.64
CA ARG A 92 -17.07 9.02 -10.77
C ARG A 92 -18.49 9.33 -10.32
N ARG A 93 -18.92 8.69 -9.24
CA ARG A 93 -20.29 8.80 -8.72
C ARG A 93 -20.52 10.11 -7.98
N ALA A 94 -19.48 10.69 -7.39
CA ALA A 94 -19.56 11.98 -6.71
C ALA A 94 -19.51 13.18 -7.66
N MET A 95 -18.62 13.17 -8.66
CA MET A 95 -18.30 14.38 -9.46
C MET A 95 -18.23 14.11 -10.98
N GLY A 96 -18.61 12.92 -11.44
CA GLY A 96 -18.71 12.60 -12.87
C GLY A 96 -17.46 11.96 -13.49
N PRO A 97 -17.48 11.70 -14.82
CA PRO A 97 -16.49 10.88 -15.51
C PRO A 97 -15.10 11.51 -15.61
N LEU A 98 -14.99 12.84 -15.52
CA LEU A 98 -13.71 13.54 -15.54
C LEU A 98 -12.90 13.24 -14.27
N VAL A 99 -13.54 13.33 -13.11
CA VAL A 99 -12.90 13.05 -11.81
C VAL A 99 -12.46 11.58 -11.71
N LYS A 100 -13.19 10.64 -12.31
CA LYS A 100 -12.73 9.25 -12.43
C LYS A 100 -11.36 9.14 -13.09
N LYS A 101 -11.14 9.86 -14.20
CA LYS A 101 -9.87 9.83 -14.92
C LYS A 101 -8.76 10.48 -14.09
N ILE A 102 -9.04 11.62 -13.46
CA ILE A 102 -8.08 12.31 -12.60
C ILE A 102 -7.64 11.39 -11.45
N VAL A 103 -8.59 10.83 -10.69
CA VAL A 103 -8.28 9.96 -9.55
C VAL A 103 -7.51 8.72 -10.00
N ALA A 104 -7.85 8.12 -11.14
CA ALA A 104 -7.11 6.99 -11.68
C ALA A 104 -5.64 7.37 -12.01
N VAL A 105 -5.43 8.50 -12.68
CA VAL A 105 -4.08 8.98 -13.05
C VAL A 105 -3.26 9.30 -11.80
N VAL A 106 -3.84 9.96 -10.80
CA VAL A 106 -3.16 10.27 -9.53
C VAL A 106 -2.73 8.99 -8.83
N ILE A 107 -3.60 7.99 -8.73
CA ILE A 107 -3.28 6.70 -8.10
C ILE A 107 -2.17 5.98 -8.87
N ASP A 108 -2.25 5.95 -10.21
CA ASP A 108 -1.25 5.29 -11.04
C ASP A 108 0.14 5.98 -10.88
N ILE A 109 0.19 7.31 -10.77
CA ILE A 109 1.43 8.08 -10.48
C ILE A 109 1.95 7.77 -9.07
N THR A 110 1.11 7.78 -8.04
CA THR A 110 1.51 7.45 -6.66
C THR A 110 2.09 6.04 -6.59
N GLN A 111 1.44 5.07 -7.23
CA GLN A 111 1.89 3.68 -7.22
C GLN A 111 3.24 3.51 -7.95
N PHE A 112 3.45 4.23 -9.05
CA PHE A 112 4.75 4.27 -9.71
C PHE A 112 5.83 4.86 -8.80
N GLY A 113 5.56 5.98 -8.13
CA GLY A 113 6.49 6.60 -7.18
C GLY A 113 6.87 5.67 -6.03
N VAL A 114 5.89 5.02 -5.42
CA VAL A 114 6.11 4.04 -4.35
C VAL A 114 6.97 2.87 -4.83
N ALA A 115 6.71 2.34 -6.02
CA ALA A 115 7.52 1.25 -6.59
C ALA A 115 8.98 1.67 -6.79
N VAL A 116 9.23 2.88 -7.31
CA VAL A 116 10.59 3.42 -7.50
C VAL A 116 11.30 3.60 -6.15
N VAL A 117 10.64 4.18 -5.14
CA VAL A 117 11.22 4.35 -3.80
C VAL A 117 11.57 3.01 -3.17
N TYR A 118 10.70 2.01 -3.28
CA TYR A 118 10.98 0.66 -2.77
C TYR A 118 12.14 -0.02 -3.50
N LEU A 119 12.24 0.14 -4.82
CA LEU A 119 13.37 -0.37 -5.59
C LEU A 119 14.69 0.25 -5.15
N LEU A 120 14.72 1.58 -4.96
CA LEU A 120 15.91 2.30 -4.49
C LEU A 120 16.32 1.87 -3.09
N LEU A 121 15.35 1.74 -2.18
CA LEU A 121 15.60 1.32 -0.81
C LEU A 121 16.13 -0.12 -0.74
N SER A 122 15.52 -1.02 -1.51
CA SER A 122 15.98 -2.41 -1.61
C SER A 122 17.40 -2.51 -2.15
N SER A 123 17.70 -1.74 -3.20
CA SER A 123 19.04 -1.70 -3.80
C SER A 123 20.09 -1.17 -2.84
N LYS A 124 19.73 -0.19 -2.00
CA LYS A 124 20.61 0.35 -0.96
C LYS A 124 20.91 -0.72 0.10
N ASN A 125 19.88 -1.38 0.61
CA ASN A 125 20.05 -2.46 1.59
C ASN A 125 20.92 -3.61 1.06
N ILE A 126 20.75 -4.00 -0.21
CA ILE A 126 21.56 -5.06 -0.85
C ILE A 126 23.02 -4.61 -1.00
N ARG A 127 23.26 -3.35 -1.41
CA ARG A 127 24.61 -2.81 -1.53
C ARG A 127 25.32 -2.80 -0.17
N ASP A 128 24.65 -2.28 0.87
CA ASP A 128 25.21 -2.20 2.21
C ASP A 128 25.53 -3.60 2.77
N PHE A 129 24.69 -4.60 2.46
CA PHE A 129 24.95 -6.01 2.79
C PHE A 129 26.15 -6.58 2.03
N LEU A 130 26.24 -6.36 0.71
CA LEU A 130 27.36 -6.87 -0.10
C LEU A 130 28.70 -6.26 0.30
N GLN A 131 28.74 -4.96 0.60
CA GLN A 131 29.94 -4.30 1.11
C GLN A 131 30.37 -4.88 2.46
N ALA A 132 29.44 -5.13 3.38
CA ALA A 132 29.75 -5.67 4.70
C ALA A 132 30.32 -7.11 4.69
N PHE A 133 29.92 -7.95 3.72
CA PHE A 133 30.32 -9.36 3.67
C PHE A 133 31.42 -9.69 2.66
N PHE A 134 31.48 -8.98 1.53
CA PHE A 134 32.37 -9.33 0.43
C PHE A 134 33.43 -8.26 0.12
N ASP A 135 33.34 -7.04 0.69
CA ASP A 135 34.26 -5.92 0.44
C ASP A 135 34.40 -5.57 -1.07
N ILE A 136 33.38 -5.91 -1.88
CA ILE A 136 33.33 -5.63 -3.32
C ILE A 136 32.48 -4.38 -3.59
N ASP A 137 33.10 -3.34 -4.13
CA ASP A 137 32.41 -2.11 -4.56
C ASP A 137 31.68 -2.28 -5.90
N PHE A 138 30.52 -2.93 -5.87
CA PHE A 138 29.60 -2.91 -7.02
C PHE A 138 28.93 -1.54 -7.17
N SER A 139 28.84 -1.06 -8.42
CA SER A 139 28.15 0.20 -8.74
C SER A 139 26.65 0.09 -8.49
N TYR A 140 26.10 1.05 -7.75
CA TYR A 140 24.68 1.10 -7.35
C TYR A 140 23.71 0.97 -8.53
N CYS A 141 24.03 1.57 -9.68
CA CYS A 141 23.20 1.51 -10.88
C CYS A 141 22.98 0.09 -11.41
N ILE A 142 24.00 -0.78 -11.30
CA ILE A 142 23.91 -2.15 -11.81
C ILE A 142 23.01 -2.99 -10.90
N ILE A 143 23.13 -2.83 -9.59
CA ILE A 143 22.29 -3.52 -8.60
C ILE A 143 20.81 -3.13 -8.80
N VAL A 144 20.53 -1.84 -8.99
CA VAL A 144 19.17 -1.36 -9.26
C VAL A 144 18.59 -1.99 -10.52
N LEU A 145 19.37 -2.07 -11.61
CA LEU A 145 18.93 -2.68 -12.86
C LEU A 145 18.67 -4.19 -12.71
N ILE A 146 19.54 -4.91 -12.00
CA ILE A 146 19.36 -6.35 -11.75
C ILE A 146 18.11 -6.60 -10.91
N VAL A 147 17.93 -5.85 -9.82
CA VAL A 147 16.76 -5.97 -8.93
C VAL A 147 15.47 -5.64 -9.68
N ALA A 148 15.47 -4.59 -10.51
CA ALA A 148 14.32 -4.24 -11.34
C ALA A 148 13.98 -5.35 -12.35
N LEU A 149 14.98 -5.93 -13.01
CA LEU A 149 14.79 -7.01 -13.99
C LEU A 149 14.28 -8.30 -13.33
N LEU A 150 14.74 -8.62 -12.12
CA LEU A 150 14.24 -9.76 -11.32
C LEU A 150 12.82 -9.55 -10.78
N LEU A 151 12.47 -8.32 -10.40
CA LEU A 151 11.12 -8.00 -9.92
C LEU A 151 10.11 -7.88 -11.06
N LEU A 152 10.56 -7.63 -12.28
CA LEU A 152 9.72 -7.51 -13.47
C LEU A 152 8.85 -8.77 -13.72
N PRO A 153 9.38 -10.01 -13.78
CA PRO A 153 8.56 -11.21 -13.93
C PRO A 153 7.63 -11.44 -12.73
N ILE A 154 8.04 -11.07 -11.52
CA ILE A 154 7.22 -11.20 -10.30
C ILE A 154 6.03 -10.23 -10.36
N THR A 155 6.22 -9.02 -10.89
CA THR A 155 5.17 -8.01 -11.01
C THR A 155 4.07 -8.40 -12.01
N PHE A 156 4.40 -9.25 -13.00
CA PHE A 156 3.42 -9.81 -13.93
C PHE A 156 2.50 -10.87 -13.30
N LEU A 157 2.90 -11.52 -12.20
CA LEU A 157 2.02 -12.41 -11.41
C LEU A 157 1.11 -11.57 -10.49
N LYS A 158 0.06 -11.00 -11.08
CA LYS A 158 -0.79 -9.97 -10.46
C LYS A 158 -1.75 -10.48 -9.36
N SER A 159 -1.73 -11.74 -8.94
CA SER A 159 -2.77 -12.29 -8.08
C SER A 159 -2.28 -12.61 -6.65
N PRO A 160 -2.71 -11.86 -5.61
CA PRO A 160 -2.57 -12.28 -4.22
C PRO A 160 -3.38 -13.55 -3.87
N GLN A 161 -4.22 -14.06 -4.79
CA GLN A 161 -4.96 -15.32 -4.59
C GLN A 161 -4.10 -16.58 -4.83
N ASP A 162 -2.92 -16.45 -5.45
CA ASP A 162 -2.03 -17.59 -5.76
C ASP A 162 -0.98 -17.86 -4.66
N PHE A 163 -0.99 -17.10 -3.57
CA PHE A 163 -0.03 -17.23 -2.45
C PHE A 163 -0.36 -18.37 -1.45
N TRP A 164 -1.10 -19.39 -1.88
CA TRP A 164 -1.27 -20.62 -1.07
C TRP A 164 0.07 -21.32 -0.83
N PHE A 165 1.04 -21.17 -1.74
CA PHE A 165 2.37 -21.77 -1.59
C PHE A 165 3.16 -21.19 -0.40
N VAL A 166 3.06 -19.89 -0.11
CA VAL A 166 3.80 -19.26 1.00
C VAL A 166 3.21 -19.67 2.37
N LEU A 167 1.89 -19.73 2.49
CA LEU A 167 1.21 -20.25 3.69
C LEU A 167 1.43 -21.77 3.87
N HIS A 168 1.50 -22.54 2.78
CA HIS A 168 1.76 -23.98 2.85
C HIS A 168 3.22 -24.31 3.20
N PHE A 169 4.18 -23.46 2.79
CA PHE A 169 5.60 -23.64 3.13
C PHE A 169 5.90 -23.34 4.61
N THR A 170 5.24 -22.35 5.20
CA THR A 170 5.41 -22.02 6.63
C THR A 170 4.81 -23.09 7.55
N ASN A 171 3.72 -23.76 7.16
CA ASN A 171 3.14 -24.87 7.93
C ASN A 171 3.88 -26.21 7.76
N ARG A 172 4.90 -26.30 6.88
CA ARG A 172 5.77 -27.49 6.76
C ARG A 172 7.02 -27.41 7.66
N TRP A 173 7.25 -26.25 8.29
CA TRP A 173 8.37 -26.00 9.22
C TRP A 173 7.90 -25.77 10.67
N ARG A 174 6.67 -26.18 10.98
CA ARG A 174 6.19 -26.35 12.36
C ARG A 174 5.79 -27.79 12.58
#